data_AF-A0A7S1R716-F1
#
_entry.id   AF-A0A7S1R716-F1
#
_cell.length_a   1.000
_cell.length_b   1.000
_cell.length_c   1.000
_cell.angle_alpha   90.00
_cell.angle_beta   90.00
_cell.angle_gamma   90.00
#
_symmetry.space_group_name_H-M   'P 1'
#
loop_
_entity.id
_entity.type
_entity.pdbx_description
1 polymer ?
#
loop_
_entity_poly.entity_id
_entity_poly.type
_entity_poly.pdbx_seq_one_letter_code
_entity_poly.pdbx_strand_id
1 'polypeptide(L)'
;RDSSHFRTILNFLRSPEVPPATRDATESEGLCREAGFYGVRFFPFPLVYAVGGHDGVGYQSSVELLDVEHRRWRSCRPLRSERAHFGAAALRTRAQVFGGRSSEYQALCDSETLDCLRGEWLP
;
A
#
# COMPACT_ATOMS: atom_id res chain seq x y z
N ARG A 1 -16.15 2.09 -19.52
CA ARG A 1 -15.96 1.11 -18.43
C ARG A 1 -15.21 -0.07 -19.04
N ASP A 2 -14.20 -0.59 -18.37
CA ASP A 2 -13.37 -1.66 -18.92
C ASP A 2 -14.03 -3.02 -18.65
N SER A 3 -14.28 -3.81 -19.71
CA SER A 3 -14.97 -5.11 -19.59
C SER A 3 -14.14 -6.15 -18.82
N SER A 4 -12.81 -6.06 -18.89
CA SER A 4 -11.91 -6.95 -18.15
C SER A 4 -11.91 -6.60 -16.66
N HIS A 5 -11.81 -5.31 -16.30
CA HIS A 5 -11.91 -4.89 -14.90
C HIS A 5 -13.29 -5.22 -14.31
N PHE A 6 -14.37 -5.01 -15.07
CA PHE A 6 -15.72 -5.37 -14.63
C PHE A 6 -15.85 -6.88 -14.37
N ARG A 7 -15.29 -7.73 -15.24
CA ARG A 7 -15.25 -9.19 -15.02
C ARG A 7 -14.50 -9.53 -13.74
N THR A 8 -13.36 -8.91 -13.48
CA THR A 8 -12.57 -9.12 -12.25
C THR A 8 -13.35 -8.70 -11.00
N ILE A 9 -14.00 -7.54 -11.03
CA ILE A 9 -14.85 -7.05 -9.93
C ILE A 9 -16.03 -8.00 -9.71
N LEU A 10 -16.69 -8.46 -10.77
CA LEU A 10 -17.81 -9.39 -10.66
C LEU A 10 -17.38 -10.74 -10.05
N ASN A 11 -16.20 -11.23 -10.42
CA ASN A 11 -15.64 -12.44 -9.81
C ASN A 11 -15.34 -12.25 -8.33
N PHE A 12 -14.76 -11.11 -7.93
CA PHE A 12 -14.56 -10.76 -6.52
C PHE A 12 -15.89 -10.72 -5.75
N LEU A 13 -16.93 -10.10 -6.31
CA LEU A 13 -18.23 -10.02 -5.65
C LEU A 13 -18.89 -11.40 -5.45
N ARG A 14 -18.55 -12.40 -6.28
CA ARG A 14 -19.00 -13.80 -6.10
C ARG A 14 -18.24 -14.53 -4.99
N SER A 15 -17.01 -14.12 -4.69
CA SER A 15 -16.14 -14.76 -3.68
C SER A 15 -15.20 -13.71 -3.05
N PRO A 16 -15.67 -12.93 -2.06
CA PRO A 16 -15.00 -11.71 -1.59
C PRO A 16 -13.89 -11.96 -0.55
N GLU A 17 -13.48 -13.21 -0.35
CA GLU A 17 -12.50 -13.60 0.67
C GLU A 17 -11.09 -13.09 0.37
N VAL A 18 -10.73 -13.04 -0.93
CA VAL A 18 -9.40 -12.66 -1.39
C VAL A 18 -9.51 -11.50 -2.38
N PRO A 19 -8.82 -10.37 -2.14
CA PRO A 19 -8.74 -9.28 -3.12
C PRO A 19 -8.19 -9.76 -4.48
N PRO A 20 -8.60 -9.15 -5.60
CA PRO A 20 -8.07 -9.53 -6.90
C PRO A 20 -6.54 -9.38 -7.00
N ALA A 21 -5.88 -10.41 -7.51
CA ALA A 21 -4.48 -10.31 -7.92
C ALA A 21 -4.37 -9.54 -9.24
N THR A 22 -3.36 -8.67 -9.35
CA THR A 22 -3.08 -7.86 -10.55
C THR A 22 -1.66 -8.12 -11.05
N ARG A 23 -1.48 -8.08 -12.37
CA ARG A 23 -0.21 -8.37 -13.04
C ARG A 23 0.84 -7.31 -12.75
N ASP A 24 0.43 -6.05 -12.77
CA ASP A 24 1.29 -4.88 -12.57
C ASP A 24 0.54 -3.72 -11.89
N ALA A 25 1.28 -2.65 -11.61
CA ALA A 25 0.77 -1.45 -10.96
C ALA A 25 -0.26 -0.67 -11.81
N THR A 26 -0.17 -0.77 -13.14
CA THR A 26 -1.08 -0.10 -14.07
C THR A 26 -2.46 -0.76 -14.03
N GLU A 27 -2.49 -2.10 -14.08
CA GLU A 27 -3.72 -2.88 -13.90
C GLU A 27 -4.30 -2.68 -12.49
N SER A 28 -3.45 -2.65 -11.45
CA SER A 28 -3.89 -2.35 -10.07
C SER A 28 -4.61 -1.01 -9.96
N GLU A 29 -4.03 0.04 -10.51
CA GLU A 29 -4.64 1.37 -10.51
C GLU A 29 -5.95 1.40 -11.30
N GLY A 30 -5.94 0.81 -12.51
CA GLY A 30 -7.12 0.73 -13.36
C GLY A 30 -8.28 0.02 -12.65
N LEU A 31 -7.99 -1.12 -12.01
CA LEU A 31 -8.97 -1.90 -11.28
C LEU A 31 -9.49 -1.16 -10.04
N CYS A 32 -8.62 -0.52 -9.27
CA CYS A 32 -9.02 0.30 -8.12
C CYS A 32 -9.92 1.47 -8.52
N ARG A 33 -9.61 2.13 -9.64
CA ARG A 33 -10.43 3.24 -10.18
C ARG A 33 -11.79 2.75 -10.67
N GLU A 34 -11.82 1.61 -11.35
CA GLU A 34 -13.05 0.98 -11.82
C GLU A 34 -13.92 0.57 -10.62
N ALA A 35 -13.34 -0.10 -9.61
CA ALA A 35 -14.04 -0.48 -8.38
C ALA A 35 -14.60 0.74 -7.62
N GLY A 36 -13.81 1.82 -7.52
CA GLY A 36 -14.22 3.07 -6.88
C GLY A 36 -15.45 3.70 -7.53
N PHE A 37 -15.58 3.63 -8.85
CA PHE A 37 -16.81 4.11 -9.53
C PHE A 37 -18.03 3.26 -9.22
N TYR A 38 -17.88 1.94 -9.05
CA TYR A 38 -18.99 1.08 -8.64
C TYR A 38 -19.23 1.10 -7.12
N GLY A 39 -18.46 1.87 -6.35
CA GLY A 39 -18.55 1.90 -4.88
C GLY A 39 -18.07 0.61 -4.21
N VAL A 40 -17.32 -0.23 -4.93
CA VAL A 40 -16.81 -1.52 -4.42
C VAL A 40 -15.48 -1.29 -3.70
N ARG A 41 -15.34 -1.87 -2.50
CA ARG A 41 -14.08 -1.95 -1.76
C ARG A 41 -13.62 -3.40 -1.70
N PHE A 42 -12.35 -3.65 -2.03
CA PHE A 42 -11.78 -5.00 -2.00
C PHE A 42 -11.39 -5.47 -0.60
N PHE A 43 -11.16 -4.52 0.32
CA PHE A 43 -10.83 -4.82 1.72
C PHE A 43 -12.03 -4.49 2.62
N PRO A 44 -12.52 -5.43 3.44
CA PRO A 44 -13.69 -5.22 4.29
C PRO A 44 -13.39 -4.33 5.52
N PHE A 45 -12.11 -4.16 5.86
CA PHE A 45 -11.63 -3.30 6.93
C PHE A 45 -10.51 -2.39 6.42
N PRO A 46 -10.24 -1.26 7.10
CA PRO A 46 -9.10 -0.41 6.80
C PRO A 46 -7.78 -1.21 6.93
N LEU A 47 -6.88 -1.01 5.97
CA LEU A 47 -5.50 -1.48 6.10
C LEU A 47 -4.72 -0.47 6.94
N VAL A 48 -4.05 -0.94 7.98
CA VAL A 48 -3.27 -0.09 8.90
C VAL A 48 -1.81 -0.48 8.81
N TYR A 49 -0.97 0.45 8.38
CA TYR A 49 0.47 0.25 8.20
C TYR A 49 1.27 1.08 9.19
N ALA A 50 2.29 0.47 9.78
CA ALA A 50 3.42 1.15 10.40
C ALA A 50 4.58 1.12 9.40
N VAL A 51 5.16 2.27 9.10
CA VAL A 51 6.10 2.45 7.98
C VAL A 51 7.34 3.17 8.48
N GLY A 52 8.52 2.63 8.23
CA GLY A 52 9.81 3.24 8.51
C GLY A 52 10.00 3.69 9.96
N GLY A 53 10.74 4.78 10.16
CA GLY A 53 10.99 5.38 11.47
C GLY A 53 12.42 5.17 11.97
N HIS A 54 12.61 5.29 13.29
CA HIS A 54 13.90 5.10 13.96
C HIS A 54 13.68 4.34 15.26
N ASP A 55 14.35 3.20 15.43
CA ASP A 55 14.14 2.29 16.57
C ASP A 55 14.99 2.62 17.81
N GLY A 56 15.75 3.72 17.73
CA GLY A 56 16.70 4.14 18.78
C GLY A 56 18.15 3.79 18.44
N VAL A 57 18.37 2.88 17.48
CA VAL A 57 19.69 2.48 17.00
C VAL A 57 19.90 2.94 15.56
N GLY A 58 18.91 2.77 14.69
CA GLY A 58 19.00 3.09 13.28
C GLY A 58 17.67 3.46 12.63
N TYR A 59 17.79 4.07 11.45
CA TYR A 59 16.67 4.33 10.55
C TYR A 59 16.13 3.02 10.00
N GLN A 60 14.82 2.95 9.83
CA GLN A 60 14.13 1.74 9.41
C GLN A 60 13.52 1.92 8.02
N SER A 61 13.66 0.89 7.20
CA SER A 61 12.85 0.68 5.98
C SER A 61 11.71 -0.31 6.21
N SER A 62 11.64 -0.89 7.41
CA SER A 62 10.65 -1.91 7.76
C SER A 62 9.23 -1.37 7.65
N VAL A 63 8.33 -2.24 7.24
CA VAL A 63 6.90 -1.95 7.13
C VAL A 63 6.14 -3.10 7.77
N GLU A 64 5.18 -2.77 8.61
CA GLU A 64 4.31 -3.72 9.26
C GLU A 64 2.85 -3.41 8.94
N LEU A 65 2.04 -4.46 8.79
CA LEU A 65 0.61 -4.38 8.59
C LEU A 65 -0.09 -4.99 9.80
N LEU A 66 -1.12 -4.32 10.30
CA LEU A 66 -1.97 -4.89 11.34
C LEU A 66 -2.83 -6.01 10.76
N ASP A 67 -2.59 -7.24 11.22
CA ASP A 67 -3.50 -8.36 11.04
C ASP A 67 -4.65 -8.21 12.04
N VAL A 68 -5.78 -7.69 11.56
CA VAL A 68 -6.95 -7.37 12.40
C VAL A 68 -7.55 -8.62 13.04
N GLU A 69 -7.54 -9.74 12.32
CA GLU A 69 -8.10 -11.02 12.79
C GLU A 69 -7.28 -11.58 13.96
N HIS A 70 -5.96 -11.59 13.81
CA HIS A 70 -5.05 -12.14 14.81
C HIS A 70 -4.56 -11.11 15.83
N ARG A 71 -4.96 -9.83 15.68
CA ARG A 71 -4.57 -8.69 16.51
C ARG A 71 -3.05 -8.57 16.70
N ARG A 72 -2.31 -8.77 15.62
CA ARG A 72 -0.84 -8.71 15.63
C ARG A 72 -0.32 -7.95 14.43
N TRP A 73 0.84 -7.36 14.58
CA TRP A 73 1.59 -6.80 13.46
C TRP A 73 2.31 -7.92 12.71
N ARG A 74 2.32 -7.86 11.38
CA ARG A 74 3.09 -8.76 10.51
C ARG A 74 3.99 -7.94 9.59
N SER A 75 5.24 -8.37 9.41
CA SER A 75 6.14 -7.74 8.46
C SER A 75 5.59 -7.84 7.04
N CYS A 76 5.75 -6.75 6.30
CA CYS A 76 5.39 -6.62 4.89
C CYS A 76 6.63 -6.26 4.06
N ARG A 77 6.44 -6.01 2.77
CA ARG A 77 7.55 -5.55 1.93
C ARG A 77 8.06 -4.19 2.45
N PRO A 78 9.38 -4.06 2.68
CA PRO A 78 9.96 -2.83 3.18
C PRO A 78 9.92 -1.73 2.12
N LEU A 79 10.15 -0.50 2.58
CA LEU A 79 10.55 0.61 1.73
C LEU A 79 11.90 0.31 1.04
N ARG A 80 12.18 0.97 -0.08
CA ARG A 80 13.46 0.87 -0.79
C ARG A 80 14.60 1.48 -0.01
N SER A 81 14.32 2.56 0.72
CA SER A 81 15.30 3.26 1.54
C SER A 81 14.76 3.47 2.94
N GLU A 82 15.60 3.22 3.93
CA GLU A 82 15.31 3.59 5.30
C GLU A 82 15.03 5.08 5.43
N ARG A 83 14.01 5.42 6.20
CA ARG A 83 13.65 6.82 6.39
C ARG A 83 12.91 7.04 7.71
N ALA A 84 13.18 8.17 8.35
CA ALA A 84 12.41 8.72 9.46
C ALA A 84 12.07 10.18 9.21
N HIS A 85 11.17 10.76 10.01
CA HIS A 85 10.76 12.17 9.93
C HIS A 85 10.25 12.60 8.53
N PHE A 86 9.68 11.66 7.78
CA PHE A 86 9.11 11.89 6.45
C PHE A 86 7.66 12.35 6.53
N GLY A 87 7.16 12.91 5.42
CA GLY A 87 5.74 13.15 5.24
C GLY A 87 5.04 11.89 4.72
N ALA A 88 3.79 11.67 5.14
CA ALA A 88 2.96 10.59 4.65
C ALA A 88 1.54 11.08 4.35
N ALA A 89 0.94 10.58 3.27
CA ALA A 89 -0.42 10.93 2.88
C ALA A 89 -1.12 9.75 2.21
N ALA A 90 -2.42 9.59 2.48
CA ALA A 90 -3.28 8.70 1.71
C ALA A 90 -4.03 9.51 0.65
N LEU A 91 -3.83 9.18 -0.63
CA LEU A 91 -4.50 9.82 -1.75
C LEU A 91 -5.24 8.78 -2.58
N ARG A 92 -6.59 8.86 -2.55
CA ARG A 92 -7.48 7.90 -3.22
C ARG A 92 -7.23 6.46 -2.72
N THR A 93 -6.77 5.57 -3.60
CA THR A 93 -6.49 4.16 -3.30
C THR A 93 -5.00 3.89 -3.08
N ARG A 94 -4.19 4.93 -2.93
CA ARG A 94 -2.74 4.88 -2.75
C ARG A 94 -2.36 5.52 -1.42
N ALA A 95 -1.32 5.01 -0.77
CA ALA A 95 -0.63 5.71 0.32
C ALA A 95 0.77 6.08 -0.16
N GLN A 96 1.26 7.25 0.20
CA GLN A 96 2.57 7.74 -0.22
C GLN A 96 3.37 8.23 0.98
N VAL A 97 4.66 7.95 0.98
CA VAL A 97 5.66 8.57 1.85
C VAL A 97 6.58 9.42 1.00
N PHE A 98 7.03 10.56 1.51
CA PHE A 98 7.89 11.47 0.77
C PHE A 98 8.87 12.20 1.69
N GLY A 99 10.09 12.34 1.18
CA GLY A 99 11.22 12.93 1.90
C GLY A 99 11.60 12.15 3.16
N GLY A 100 11.98 12.89 4.21
CA GLY A 100 12.53 12.35 5.45
C GLY A 100 14.05 12.36 5.49
N ARG A 101 14.60 11.58 6.40
CA ARG A 101 16.03 11.46 6.68
C ARG A 101 16.43 10.00 6.78
N SER A 102 17.61 9.66 6.30
CA SER A 102 18.21 8.33 6.40
C SER A 102 19.58 8.38 7.10
N SER A 103 20.27 7.23 7.13
CA SER A 103 21.66 7.14 7.59
C SER A 103 22.62 7.91 6.67
N GLU A 104 22.36 7.85 5.35
CA GLU A 104 23.19 8.46 4.31
C GLU A 104 22.84 9.93 4.03
N TYR A 105 21.56 10.30 4.11
CA TYR A 105 21.08 11.61 3.68
C TYR A 105 20.34 12.34 4.79
N GLN A 106 20.71 13.60 5.03
CA GLN A 106 20.02 14.46 6.00
C GLN A 106 18.62 14.89 5.55
N ALA A 107 18.39 14.95 4.23
CA ALA A 107 17.11 15.23 3.62
C ALA A 107 16.96 14.42 2.32
N LEU A 108 15.88 13.65 2.24
CA LEU A 108 15.48 12.92 1.05
C LEU A 108 14.51 13.78 0.23
N CYS A 109 14.55 13.65 -1.10
CA CYS A 109 13.64 14.32 -2.02
C CYS A 109 12.78 13.36 -2.85
N ASP A 110 12.93 12.06 -2.61
CA ASP A 110 12.17 11.01 -3.26
C ASP A 110 10.83 10.75 -2.57
N SER A 111 10.02 9.91 -3.20
CA SER A 111 8.77 9.42 -2.64
C SER A 111 8.63 7.93 -2.92
N GLU A 112 7.82 7.24 -2.11
CA GLU A 112 7.42 5.88 -2.38
C GLU A 112 5.91 5.76 -2.20
N THR A 113 5.24 5.04 -3.10
CA THR A 113 3.79 4.86 -3.14
C THR A 113 3.42 3.39 -2.96
N LEU A 114 2.55 3.10 -2.01
CA LEU A 114 1.97 1.78 -1.77
C LEU A 114 0.91 1.44 -2.83
N ASP A 115 1.11 0.30 -3.49
CA ASP A 115 0.07 -0.44 -4.19
C ASP A 115 -0.61 -1.40 -3.21
N CYS A 116 -1.81 -1.06 -2.75
CA CYS A 116 -2.52 -1.82 -1.71
C CYS A 116 -2.98 -3.21 -2.18
N LEU A 117 -3.28 -3.41 -3.47
CA LEU A 117 -3.70 -4.72 -3.98
C LEU A 117 -2.50 -5.68 -4.07
N ARG A 118 -1.32 -5.15 -4.36
CA ARG A 118 -0.09 -5.94 -4.47
C ARG A 118 0.70 -6.02 -3.16
N GLY A 119 0.48 -5.09 -2.23
CA GLY A 119 1.24 -4.96 -0.99
C GLY A 119 2.71 -4.58 -1.24
N GLU A 120 2.97 -3.75 -2.26
CA GLU A 120 4.32 -3.37 -2.70
C GLU A 120 4.48 -1.84 -2.70
N TRP A 121 5.67 -1.36 -2.33
CA TRP A 121 6.06 0.04 -2.47
C TRP A 121 6.76 0.29 -3.80
N LEU A 122 6.26 1.27 -4.54
CA LEU A 122 6.75 1.72 -5.83
C LEU A 122 7.45 3.08 -5.66
N PRO A 123 8.53 3.36 -6.41
CA PRO A 123 9.15 4.68 -6.41
C PRO A 123 8.23 5.76 -7.02
#